data_AF-A0A5X0ZH54-F1
#
_entry.id   AF-A0A5X0ZH54-F1
#
_cell.length_a   1.000
_cell.length_b   1.000
_cell.length_c   1.000
_cell.angle_alpha   90.00
_cell.angle_beta   90.00
_cell.angle_gamma   90.00
#
_symmetry.space_group_name_H-M   'P 1'
#
loop_
_entity.id
_entity.type
_entity.pdbx_description
1 polymer ?
#
loop_
_entity_poly.entity_id
_entity_poly.type
_entity_poly.pdbx_seq_one_letter_code
_entity_poly.pdbx_strand_id
1 'polypeptide(L)' 'MTAYNMTAARQVIIHGDCWPVVSAVQAVVRAMRPECRCDIAESLPCLLQRLTGAPEAVLILCLRPRE' A
#
# COMPACT_ATOMS: atom_id res chain seq x y z
N MET A 1 -17.90 12.42 -6.99
CA MET A 1 -16.61 11.82 -7.42
C MET A 1 -15.55 12.42 -6.52
N THR A 2 -15.27 11.77 -5.39
CA THR A 2 -14.37 12.29 -4.37
C THR A 2 -12.96 12.31 -4.95
N ALA A 3 -12.43 13.51 -5.22
CA ALA A 3 -11.06 13.66 -5.66
C ALA A 3 -10.15 13.31 -4.47
N TYR A 4 -9.63 12.08 -4.44
CA TYR A 4 -8.54 11.73 -3.56
C TYR A 4 -7.39 12.66 -3.90
N ASN A 5 -6.98 13.50 -2.95
CA ASN A 5 -5.91 14.47 -3.12
C ASN A 5 -4.56 13.71 -3.16
N MET A 6 -4.33 12.97 -4.25
CA MET A 6 -3.14 12.12 -4.49
C MET A 6 -1.87 12.95 -4.78
N THR A 7 -1.91 14.26 -4.59
CA THR A 7 -0.81 15.18 -4.84
C THR A 7 0.30 15.13 -3.79
N ALA A 8 0.11 14.40 -2.68
CA ALA A 8 1.09 14.37 -1.57
C ALA A 8 1.58 12.99 -1.11
N ALA A 9 0.92 11.89 -1.50
CA ALA A 9 1.31 10.56 -1.01
C ALA A 9 2.58 10.07 -1.73
N ARG A 10 3.74 10.44 -1.19
CA ARG A 10 5.06 9.95 -1.64
C ARG A 10 5.28 8.46 -1.38
N GLN A 11 4.36 7.83 -0.63
CA GLN A 11 4.48 6.44 -0.21
C GLN A 11 3.13 5.72 -0.25
N VAL A 12 3.17 4.49 -0.75
CA VAL A 12 2.08 3.51 -0.74
C VAL A 12 2.57 2.30 0.05
N ILE A 13 1.80 1.87 1.03
CA ILE A 13 2.03 0.65 1.81
C ILE A 13 0.95 -0.35 1.42
N ILE A 14 1.36 -1.50 0.90
CA ILE A 14 0.44 -2.61 0.56
C ILE A 14 0.56 -3.66 1.67
N HIS A 15 -0.56 -4.06 2.25
CA HIS A 15 -0.61 -5.11 3.26
C HIS A 15 -1.45 -6.30 2.79
N GLY A 16 -0.97 -7.51 3.05
CA GLY A 16 -1.68 -8.76 2.84
C GLY A 16 -0.79 -9.98 3.10
N ASP A 17 -1.40 -11.15 3.29
CA ASP A 17 -0.75 -12.42 3.68
C ASP A 17 0.04 -13.09 2.53
N CYS A 18 0.92 -12.35 1.85
CA CYS A 18 1.82 -12.87 0.79
C CYS A 18 1.14 -13.55 -0.41
N TRP A 19 -0.16 -13.34 -0.61
CA TRP A 19 -0.89 -13.90 -1.75
C TRP A 19 -0.65 -13.10 -3.06
N PRO A 20 -0.87 -13.71 -4.24
CA PRO A 20 -0.48 -13.14 -5.54
C PRO A 20 -1.03 -11.73 -5.83
N VAL A 21 -2.17 -11.37 -5.23
CA VAL A 21 -2.79 -10.06 -5.41
C VAL A 21 -1.91 -8.94 -4.86
N VAL A 22 -1.16 -9.15 -3.78
CA VAL A 22 -0.21 -8.14 -3.26
C VAL A 22 0.81 -7.75 -4.33
N SER A 23 1.36 -8.75 -5.03
CA SER A 23 2.35 -8.52 -6.10
C SER A 23 1.71 -7.87 -7.33
N ALA A 24 0.48 -8.28 -7.69
CA ALA A 24 -0.26 -7.66 -8.79
C ALA A 24 -0.57 -6.18 -8.51
N VAL A 25 -1.03 -5.86 -7.30
CA VAL A 25 -1.30 -4.48 -6.87
C VAL A 25 -0.02 -3.66 -6.84
N GLN A 26 1.09 -4.22 -6.34
CA GLN A 26 2.39 -3.54 -6.38
C GLN A 26 2.80 -3.18 -7.81
N ALA A 27 2.63 -4.11 -8.76
CA ALA A 27 2.93 -3.87 -10.17
C ALA A 27 2.07 -2.74 -10.75
N VAL A 28 0.77 -2.72 -10.45
CA VAL A 28 -0.14 -1.65 -10.88
C VAL A 28 0.23 -0.30 -10.28
N VAL A 29 0.52 -0.25 -8.98
CA VAL A 29 0.94 1.01 -8.31
C VAL A 29 2.21 1.56 -8.95
N ARG A 30 3.22 0.72 -9.17
CA ARG A 30 4.48 1.13 -9.82
C ARG A 30 4.29 1.58 -11.27
N ALA A 31 3.36 0.97 -12.01
CA ALA A 31 3.05 1.36 -13.38
C ALA A 31 2.30 2.71 -13.44
N MET A 32 1.38 2.94 -12.50
CA MET A 32 0.55 4.15 -12.49
C MET A 32 1.25 5.35 -11.84
N ARG A 33 2.12 5.10 -10.84
CA ARG A 33 2.78 6.11 -10.00
C ARG A 33 4.24 5.70 -9.71
N PRO A 34 5.11 5.67 -10.73
CA PRO A 34 6.51 5.27 -10.56
C PRO A 34 7.29 6.19 -9.59
N GLU A 35 6.82 7.41 -9.38
CA GLU A 35 7.39 8.38 -8.44
C GLU A 35 7.10 8.09 -6.96
N CYS A 36 6.09 7.25 -6.68
CA CYS A 36 5.70 6.88 -5.33
C CYS A 36 6.54 5.69 -4.85
N ARG A 37 7.07 5.80 -3.62
CA ARG A 37 7.67 4.64 -2.94
C ARG A 37 6.58 3.62 -2.66
N CYS A 38 6.75 2.39 -3.13
CA CYS A 38 5.79 1.31 -2.94
C CYS A 38 6.41 0.19 -2.08
N ASP A 39 5.98 0.10 -0.83
CA ASP A 39 6.42 -0.88 0.15
C ASP A 39 5.36 -1.97 0.38
N ILE A 40 5.80 -3.19 0.68
CA ILE A 40 4.92 -4.27 1.14
C ILE A 40 5.12 -4.49 2.64
N ALA A 41 4.02 -4.68 3.35
CA ALA A 41 3.97 -5.12 4.74
C ALA A 41 3.30 -6.50 4.81
N GLU A 42 4.07 -7.54 5.05
CA GLU A 42 3.59 -8.94 5.06
C GLU A 42 2.99 -9.35 6.42
N SER A 43 3.12 -8.49 7.43
CA SER A 43 2.61 -8.74 8.78
C SER A 43 2.08 -7.46 9.40
N LEU A 44 1.14 -7.59 10.34
CA LEU A 44 0.59 -6.45 11.07
C LEU A 44 1.66 -5.64 11.83
N PRO A 45 2.66 -6.25 12.53
CA PRO A 45 3.74 -5.47 13.14
C PRO A 45 4.55 -4.67 12.12
N CYS A 46 4.84 -5.25 10.95
CA CYS A 46 5.55 -4.54 9.88
C CYS A 46 4.72 -3.38 9.33
N LEU A 47 3.40 -3.57 9.17
CA LEU A 47 2.48 -2.53 8.74
C LEU A 47 2.47 -1.36 9.74
N LEU A 48 2.30 -1.66 11.03
CA LEU A 48 2.27 -0.65 12.09
C LEU A 48 3.58 0.13 12.14
N GLN A 49 4.73 -0.56 12.08
CA GLN A 49 6.04 0.09 12.06
C GLN A 49 6.18 1.06 10.87
N ARG A 50 5.73 0.67 9.68
CA ARG A 50 5.80 1.52 8.49
C ARG A 50 4.84 2.71 8.57
N LEU A 51 3.62 2.51 9.06
CA LEU A 51 2.65 3.60 9.26
C LEU A 51 3.12 4.60 10.32
N THR A 52 3.78 4.14 11.40
CA THR A 52 4.38 5.05 12.39
C THR A 52 5.46 5.93 11.76
N GLY A 53 6.26 5.39 10.84
CA GLY A 53 7.28 6.15 10.11
C GLY A 53 6.73 7.03 8.98
N ALA A 54 5.52 6.73 8.47
CA ALA A 54 4.90 7.42 7.35
C ALA A 54 3.37 7.47 7.53
N PRO A 55 2.86 8.32 8.44
CA PRO A 55 1.42 8.37 8.75
C PRO A 55 0.55 8.85 7.59
N GLU A 56 1.14 9.61 6.66
CA GLU A 56 0.47 10.10 5.44
C GLU A 56 0.51 9.11 4.26
N ALA A 57 1.04 7.90 4.48
CA ALA A 57 1.12 6.89 3.44
C ALA A 57 -0.27 6.40 3.03
N VAL A 58 -0.46 6.17 1.74
CA VAL A 58 -1.66 5.49 1.24
C VAL A 58 -1.56 4.01 1.59
N LEU A 59 -2.53 3.51 2.34
CA LEU A 59 -2.64 2.11 2.70
C LEU A 59 -3.56 1.36 1.73
N ILE A 60 -3.05 0.29 1.12
CA ILE A 60 -3.85 -0.65 0.32
C ILE A 60 -3.90 -2.00 1.04
N LEU A 61 -5.11 -2.44 1.38
CA LEU A 61 -5.36 -3.71 2.03
C LEU A 61 -5.75 -4.76 0.99
N CYS A 62 -4.86 -5.72 0.76
CA CYS A 62 -5.08 -6.90 -0.07
C CYS A 62 -5.53 -8.04 0.84
N LEU A 63 -6.76 -7.96 1.32
CA LEU A 63 -7.37 -8.97 2.21
C LEU A 63 -8.03 -10.08 1.40
N ARG A 64 -7.99 -11.31 1.92
CA ARG A 64 -8.77 -12.44 1.41
C ARG A 64 -10.24 -12.24 1.75
N PRO A 65 -11.15 -12.92 1.04
CA PRO A 65 -12.55 -12.95 1.43
C PRO A 65 -12.67 -13.41 2.89
N ARG A 66 -13.38 -12.62 3.72
CA ARG A 66 -13.66 -12.86 5.15
C ARG A 66 -12.54 -12.50 6.13
N GLU A 67 -11.54 -11.75 5.68
CA GLU A 67 -10.60 -11.01 6.54
C GLU A 67 -11.09 -9.59 6.84
#